data_AF-A0A068SNZ2-F1
#
_entry.id   AF-A0A068SNZ2-F1
#
_cell.length_a   1.000
_cell.length_b   1.000
_cell.length_c   1.000
_cell.angle_alpha   90.00
_cell.angle_beta   90.00
_cell.angle_gamma   90.00
#
_symmetry.space_group_name_H-M   'P 1'
#
loop_
_entity.id
_entity.type
_entity.pdbx_description
1 polymer ?
#
loop_
_entity_poly.entity_id
_entity_poly.type
_entity_poly.pdbx_seq_one_letter_code
_entity_poly.pdbx_strand_id
1 'polypeptide(L)'
;MKVYAWTGPDGRMVTATIPENFRVPGESATDYLRRMAARVVPVADYEILELDEANERVRAEEQAHALVQFPPLTPIDFKLGMLTLNITPDQIDDIIEKMPEPDRTIAKIYWTSARKFLRDDPLIEEIAAIMGKTSDEIDAAWRYASGT
;
A
#
# COMPACT_ATOMS: atom_id res chain seq x y z
N MET A 1 21.33 -9.50 -6.91
CA MET A 1 20.32 -10.56 -7.13
C MET A 1 19.40 -10.08 -8.26
N LYS A 2 18.94 -10.93 -9.18
CA LYS A 2 18.05 -10.50 -10.28
C LYS A 2 16.65 -11.05 -10.09
N VAL A 3 15.65 -10.18 -10.11
CA VAL A 3 14.23 -10.53 -10.01
C VAL A 3 13.62 -10.44 -11.40
N TYR A 4 12.86 -11.45 -11.77
CA TYR A 4 12.12 -11.55 -13.02
C TYR A 4 10.65 -11.74 -12.70
N ALA A 5 9.77 -11.03 -13.39
CA ALA A 5 8.33 -11.13 -13.21
C ALA A 5 7.65 -11.48 -14.54
N TRP A 6 6.57 -12.25 -14.50
CA TRP A 6 5.72 -12.54 -15.65
C TRP A 6 4.27 -12.75 -15.19
N THR A 7 3.30 -12.44 -16.06
CA THR A 7 1.86 -12.48 -15.72
C THR A 7 1.16 -13.66 -16.37
N GLY A 8 0.69 -14.61 -15.58
CA GLY A 8 -0.02 -15.80 -16.06
C GLY A 8 -1.29 -15.50 -16.86
N PRO A 9 -1.80 -16.47 -17.64
CA PRO A 9 -3.06 -16.35 -18.37
C PRO A 9 -4.30 -16.22 -17.46
N ASP A 10 -4.15 -16.45 -16.15
CA ASP A 10 -5.15 -16.14 -15.12
C ASP A 10 -5.02 -14.72 -14.55
N GLY A 11 -4.14 -13.89 -15.12
CA GLY A 11 -3.85 -12.53 -14.69
C GLY A 11 -2.98 -12.44 -13.45
N ARG A 12 -2.52 -13.56 -12.87
CA ARG A 12 -1.68 -13.53 -11.67
C ARG A 12 -0.22 -13.30 -12.00
N MET A 13 0.40 -12.37 -11.29
CA MET A 13 1.82 -12.10 -11.41
C MET A 13 2.64 -13.15 -10.64
N VAL A 14 3.65 -13.71 -11.31
CA VAL A 14 4.61 -14.63 -10.71
C VAL A 14 5.98 -13.99 -10.77
N THR A 15 6.71 -14.04 -9.66
CA THR A 15 8.08 -13.54 -9.58
C THR A 15 9.06 -14.69 -9.33
N ALA A 16 10.21 -14.65 -10.00
CA ALA A 16 11.34 -15.52 -9.70
C ALA A 16 12.57 -14.67 -9.37
N THR A 17 13.27 -15.10 -8.33
CA THR A 17 14.50 -14.46 -7.89
C THR A 17 15.67 -15.38 -8.17
N ILE A 18 16.61 -14.90 -8.97
CA ILE A 18 17.79 -15.65 -9.40
C ILE A 18 19.05 -15.02 -8.78
N PRO A 19 19.94 -15.83 -8.15
CA PRO A 19 21.27 -15.41 -7.73
C PRO A 19 22.10 -14.87 -8.89
N GLU A 20 22.90 -13.82 -8.69
CA GLU A 20 23.71 -13.21 -9.76
C GLU A 20 24.73 -14.14 -10.41
N ASN A 21 25.14 -15.19 -9.69
CA ASN A 21 26.06 -16.21 -10.17
C ASN A 21 25.36 -17.40 -10.86
N PHE A 22 24.03 -17.38 -10.98
CA PHE A 22 23.30 -18.44 -11.66
C PHE A 22 23.65 -18.46 -13.15
N ARG A 23 24.18 -19.59 -13.61
CA ARG A 23 24.45 -19.84 -15.03
C ARG A 23 23.85 -21.15 -15.46
N VAL A 24 23.24 -21.13 -16.63
CA VAL A 24 22.86 -22.33 -17.33
C VAL A 24 23.84 -22.51 -18.49
N PRO A 25 24.58 -23.62 -18.57
CA PRO A 25 25.52 -23.85 -19.66
C PRO A 25 24.82 -23.81 -21.02
N GLY A 26 25.25 -22.92 -21.90
CA GLY A 26 24.72 -22.81 -23.26
C GLY A 26 23.32 -22.18 -23.38
N GLU A 27 22.76 -21.63 -22.30
CA GLU A 27 21.42 -21.02 -22.29
C GLU A 27 21.47 -19.72 -21.47
N SER A 28 20.80 -18.67 -21.94
CA SER A 28 20.68 -17.44 -21.15
C SER A 28 19.76 -17.66 -19.94
N ALA A 29 19.95 -16.91 -18.85
CA ALA A 29 19.06 -17.00 -17.69
C ALA A 29 17.59 -16.73 -18.06
N THR A 30 17.37 -15.83 -19.03
CA THR A 30 16.04 -15.49 -19.57
C THR A 30 15.43 -16.67 -20.33
N ASP A 31 16.20 -17.37 -21.17
CA ASP A 31 15.71 -18.53 -21.92
C ASP A 31 15.40 -19.72 -21.01
N TYR A 32 16.24 -19.94 -20.00
CA TYR A 32 16.00 -20.95 -18.97
C TYR A 32 14.69 -20.68 -18.22
N LEU A 33 14.48 -19.43 -17.78
CA LEU A 33 13.24 -19.02 -17.12
C LEU A 33 12.02 -19.20 -18.02
N ARG A 34 12.13 -18.83 -19.30
CA ARG A 34 11.06 -19.01 -20.28
C ARG A 34 10.69 -20.49 -20.45
N ARG A 35 11.69 -21.38 -20.55
CA ARG A 35 11.48 -22.83 -20.63
C ARG A 35 10.87 -23.41 -19.36
N MET A 36 11.29 -22.92 -18.20
CA MET A 36 10.74 -23.34 -16.91
C MET A 36 9.29 -22.87 -16.73
N ALA A 37 8.99 -21.61 -17.07
CA ALA A 37 7.64 -21.06 -17.05
C ALA A 37 6.72 -21.82 -18.02
N ALA A 38 7.20 -22.14 -19.22
CA ALA A 38 6.46 -22.93 -20.21
C ALA A 38 6.10 -24.36 -19.77
N ARG A 39 6.82 -24.89 -18.77
CA ARG A 39 6.58 -26.22 -18.21
C ARG A 39 5.53 -26.21 -17.10
N VAL A 40 5.23 -25.04 -16.55
CA VAL A 40 4.29 -24.82 -15.45
C VAL A 40 2.99 -24.18 -15.95
N VAL A 41 3.03 -23.40 -17.04
CA VAL A 41 1.88 -22.66 -17.59
C VAL A 41 1.98 -22.56 -19.14
N PRO A 42 0.90 -22.73 -19.93
CA PRO A 42 0.93 -22.58 -21.38
C PRO A 42 1.24 -21.13 -21.78
N VAL A 43 2.30 -20.92 -22.57
CA VAL A 43 2.85 -19.60 -22.94
C VAL A 43 2.18 -19.07 -24.21
N ALA A 44 0.90 -18.77 -24.14
CA ALA A 44 0.26 -17.86 -25.09
C ALA A 44 -0.06 -16.58 -24.33
N ASP A 45 0.36 -15.43 -24.88
CA ASP A 45 0.01 -14.09 -24.42
C ASP A 45 0.76 -13.53 -23.18
N TYR A 46 2.07 -13.73 -23.12
CA TYR A 46 2.92 -13.02 -22.16
C TYR A 46 3.50 -11.74 -22.77
N GLU A 47 3.16 -10.59 -22.18
CA GLU A 47 3.85 -9.31 -22.40
C GLU A 47 5.07 -9.25 -21.47
N ILE A 48 6.26 -9.07 -22.04
CA ILE A 48 7.49 -8.85 -21.25
C ILE A 48 7.58 -7.35 -21.01
N LEU A 49 7.40 -6.95 -19.76
CA LEU A 49 7.56 -5.55 -19.35
C LEU A 49 9.00 -5.30 -18.93
N GLU A 50 9.49 -4.09 -19.19
CA GLU A 50 10.71 -3.60 -18.57
C GLU A 50 10.54 -3.57 -17.04
N LEU A 51 11.64 -3.73 -16.29
CA LEU A 51 11.58 -3.88 -14.83
C LEU A 51 10.88 -2.68 -14.14
N ASP A 52 11.07 -1.48 -14.66
CA ASP A 52 10.46 -0.26 -14.14
C ASP A 52 8.94 -0.26 -14.33
N GLU A 53 8.47 -0.68 -15.51
CA GLU A 53 7.04 -0.80 -15.81
C GLU A 53 6.36 -1.93 -15.01
N ALA A 54 7.06 -3.05 -14.83
CA ALA A 54 6.60 -4.13 -13.95
C ALA A 54 6.46 -3.65 -12.50
N ASN A 55 7.44 -2.88 -11.99
CA ASN A 55 7.40 -2.31 -10.65
C ASN A 55 6.27 -1.28 -10.49
N GLU A 56 6.02 -0.46 -11.50
CA GLU A 56 4.91 0.50 -11.50
C GLU A 56 3.56 -0.21 -11.47
N ARG A 57 3.38 -1.29 -12.23
CA ARG A 57 2.15 -2.08 -12.20
C ARG A 57 1.92 -2.78 -10.87
N VAL A 58 2.96 -3.39 -10.29
CA VAL A 58 2.88 -3.98 -8.94
C VAL A 58 2.42 -2.93 -7.94
N ARG A 59 3.05 -1.75 -7.94
CA ARG A 59 2.65 -0.64 -7.05
C ARG A 59 1.20 -0.21 -7.29
N ALA A 60 0.76 -0.12 -8.54
CA ALA A 60 -0.61 0.25 -8.86
C ALA A 60 -1.63 -0.81 -8.39
N GLU A 61 -1.32 -2.09 -8.54
CA GLU A 61 -2.14 -3.20 -8.05
C GLU A 61 -2.20 -3.24 -6.51
N GLU A 62 -1.04 -3.10 -5.84
CA GLU A 62 -0.96 -3.00 -4.38
C GLU A 62 -1.77 -1.82 -3.86
N GLN A 63 -1.63 -0.65 -4.48
CA GLN A 63 -2.36 0.55 -4.12
C GLN A 63 -3.88 0.37 -4.37
N ALA A 64 -4.27 -0.26 -5.48
CA ALA A 64 -5.67 -0.58 -5.73
C ALA A 64 -6.24 -1.55 -4.67
N HIS A 65 -5.48 -2.57 -4.29
CA HIS A 65 -5.85 -3.49 -3.21
C HIS A 65 -5.99 -2.77 -1.86
N ALA A 66 -5.07 -1.87 -1.52
CA ALA A 66 -5.14 -1.06 -0.30
C ALA A 66 -6.41 -0.20 -0.26
N LEU A 67 -6.77 0.44 -1.38
CA LEU A 67 -7.99 1.25 -1.48
C LEU A 67 -9.28 0.43 -1.38
N VAL A 68 -9.25 -0.84 -1.74
CA VAL A 68 -10.37 -1.77 -1.54
C VAL A 68 -10.49 -2.16 -0.06
N GLN A 69 -9.37 -2.43 0.60
CA GLN A 69 -9.36 -2.84 2.01
C GLN A 69 -9.63 -1.67 2.98
N PHE A 70 -9.12 -0.49 2.64
CA PHE A 70 -9.24 0.74 3.42
C PHE A 70 -9.69 1.89 2.53
N PRO A 71 -10.99 1.96 2.20
CA PRO A 71 -11.50 3.00 1.34
C PRO A 71 -11.30 4.39 1.98
N PRO A 72 -11.09 5.45 1.17
CA PRO A 72 -10.93 6.81 1.69
C PRO A 72 -12.16 7.30 2.45
N LEU A 73 -11.97 7.65 3.72
CA LEU A 73 -13.05 8.13 4.58
C LEU A 73 -13.32 9.61 4.37
N THR A 74 -14.58 10.03 4.48
CA THR A 74 -14.87 11.47 4.63
C THR A 74 -14.42 11.94 6.02
N PRO A 75 -14.27 13.26 6.25
CA PRO A 75 -13.98 13.77 7.58
C PRO A 75 -15.00 13.37 8.65
N ILE A 76 -16.26 13.19 8.27
CA ILE A 76 -17.32 12.77 9.17
C ILE A 76 -17.10 11.30 9.56
N ASP A 77 -16.94 10.42 8.57
CA ASP A 77 -16.75 8.98 8.82
C ASP A 77 -15.47 8.73 9.62
N PHE A 78 -14.37 9.43 9.29
CA PHE A 78 -13.13 9.34 10.04
C PHE A 78 -13.33 9.69 11.52
N LYS A 79 -13.96 10.84 11.81
CA LYS A 79 -14.23 11.27 13.19
C LYS A 79 -15.13 10.28 13.92
N LEU A 80 -16.17 9.74 13.26
CA LEU A 80 -17.03 8.71 13.84
C LEU A 80 -16.28 7.40 14.11
N GLY A 81 -15.37 7.00 13.22
CA GLY A 81 -14.48 5.86 13.43
C GLY A 81 -13.58 6.05 14.64
N MET A 82 -12.93 7.21 14.76
CA MET A 82 -12.04 7.51 15.88
C MET A 82 -12.76 7.51 17.25
N LEU A 83 -14.04 7.88 17.28
CA LEU A 83 -14.85 7.79 18.51
C LEU A 83 -14.98 6.35 19.03
N THR A 84 -14.90 5.33 18.17
CA THR A 84 -14.90 3.92 18.61
C THR A 84 -13.65 3.55 19.43
N LEU A 85 -12.58 4.32 19.29
CA LEU A 85 -11.32 4.20 20.05
C LEU A 85 -11.27 5.13 21.27
N ASN A 86 -12.39 5.80 21.60
CA ASN A 86 -12.51 6.88 22.57
C ASN A 86 -11.60 8.08 22.24
N ILE A 87 -11.36 8.34 20.96
CA ILE A 87 -10.61 9.51 20.48
C ILE A 87 -11.59 10.57 20.02
N THR A 88 -11.55 11.75 20.65
CA THR A 88 -12.39 12.90 20.26
C THR A 88 -11.65 13.81 19.27
N PRO A 89 -12.37 14.59 18.45
CA PRO A 89 -11.75 15.62 17.61
C PRO A 89 -10.88 16.60 18.39
N ASP A 90 -11.32 17.01 19.59
CA ASP A 90 -10.57 17.93 20.45
C ASP A 90 -9.21 17.35 20.88
N GLN A 91 -9.14 16.03 21.15
CA GLN A 91 -7.86 15.38 21.46
C GLN A 91 -6.90 15.39 20.27
N ILE A 92 -7.42 15.28 19.05
CA ILE A 92 -6.61 15.38 17.83
C ILE A 92 -6.12 16.82 17.66
N ASP A 93 -6.98 17.81 17.87
CA ASP A 93 -6.61 19.23 17.82
C ASP A 93 -5.52 19.56 18.86
N ASP A 94 -5.62 19.04 20.08
CA ASP A 94 -4.62 19.18 21.15
C ASP A 94 -3.26 18.56 20.78
N ILE A 95 -3.25 17.48 20.00
CA ILE A 95 -2.02 16.85 19.52
C ILE A 95 -1.40 17.69 18.42
N ILE A 96 -2.21 18.14 17.46
CA ILE A 96 -1.77 19.02 16.38
C ILE A 96 -1.17 20.30 16.96
N GLU A 97 -1.74 20.88 18.02
CA GLU A 97 -1.23 22.09 18.65
C GLU A 97 0.18 21.94 19.24
N LYS A 98 0.55 20.72 19.63
CA LYS A 98 1.87 20.39 20.23
C LYS A 98 2.95 20.10 19.19
N MET A 99 2.59 19.98 17.90
CA MET A 99 3.55 19.76 16.83
C MET A 99 4.45 21.00 16.64
N PRO A 100 5.71 20.81 16.21
CA PRO A 100 6.60 21.92 15.87
C PRO A 100 6.13 22.64 14.59
N GLU A 101 6.58 23.87 14.38
CA GLU A 101 6.43 24.52 13.07
C GLU A 101 7.51 24.00 12.09
N PRO A 102 7.19 23.83 10.80
CA PRO A 102 5.93 24.20 10.12
C PRO A 102 4.82 23.12 10.19
N ASP A 103 5.12 21.94 10.74
CA ASP A 103 4.25 20.75 10.67
C ASP A 103 2.89 21.00 11.33
N ARG A 104 2.84 21.72 12.45
CA ARG A 104 1.59 22.15 13.08
C ARG A 104 0.67 22.91 12.13
N THR A 105 1.21 23.90 11.40
CA THR A 105 0.40 24.70 10.47
C THR A 105 -0.10 23.83 9.31
N ILE A 106 0.74 22.95 8.79
CA ILE A 106 0.38 22.01 7.72
C ILE A 106 -0.72 21.06 8.21
N ALA A 107 -0.54 20.44 9.36
CA ALA A 107 -1.49 19.52 9.98
C ALA A 107 -2.84 20.21 10.24
N LYS A 108 -2.86 21.44 10.74
CA LYS A 108 -4.10 22.22 10.91
C LYS A 108 -4.83 22.45 9.58
N ILE A 109 -4.11 22.86 8.54
CA ILE A 109 -4.70 23.09 7.21
C ILE A 109 -5.27 21.78 6.67
N TYR A 110 -4.50 20.71 6.74
CA TYR A 110 -4.92 19.40 6.27
C TYR A 110 -6.13 18.88 7.04
N TRP A 111 -6.07 18.87 8.37
CA TRP A 111 -7.13 18.39 9.25
C TRP A 111 -8.47 19.12 9.04
N THR A 112 -8.42 20.42 8.72
CA THR A 112 -9.61 21.24 8.48
C THR A 112 -10.11 21.21 7.04
N SER A 113 -9.22 21.03 6.06
CA SER A 113 -9.52 21.19 4.63
C SER A 113 -9.57 19.88 3.85
N ALA A 114 -9.12 18.77 4.45
CA ALA A 114 -9.14 17.46 3.81
C ALA A 114 -10.56 17.07 3.41
N ARG A 115 -10.72 16.68 2.14
CA ARG A 115 -12.00 16.13 1.64
C ARG A 115 -12.12 14.63 1.90
N LYS A 116 -10.98 13.97 2.02
CA LYS A 116 -10.84 12.54 2.25
C LYS A 116 -9.58 12.30 3.09
N PHE A 117 -9.67 11.32 3.99
CA PHE A 117 -8.54 10.77 4.71
C PHE A 117 -8.17 9.42 4.10
N LEU A 118 -6.87 9.16 3.96
CA LEU A 118 -6.33 7.89 3.51
C LEU A 118 -5.74 7.15 4.70
N ARG A 119 -5.88 5.82 4.75
CA ARG A 119 -5.37 5.03 5.88
C ARG A 119 -3.86 5.16 6.04
N ASP A 120 -3.17 5.32 4.92
CA ASP A 120 -1.71 5.33 4.82
C ASP A 120 -1.14 6.75 4.95
N ASP A 121 -1.95 7.69 5.45
CA ASP A 121 -1.53 9.07 5.64
C ASP A 121 -0.53 9.19 6.80
N PRO A 122 0.68 9.76 6.57
CA PRO A 122 1.69 9.93 7.60
C PRO A 122 1.20 10.69 8.83
N LEU A 123 0.31 11.68 8.66
CA LEU A 123 -0.22 12.44 9.78
C LEU A 123 -1.09 11.57 10.69
N ILE A 124 -1.86 10.65 10.11
CA ILE A 124 -2.72 9.73 10.88
C ILE A 124 -1.86 8.75 11.66
N GLU A 125 -0.80 8.22 11.04
CA GLU A 125 0.14 7.33 11.71
C GLU A 125 0.84 8.02 12.88
N GLU A 126 1.30 9.27 12.68
CA GLU A 126 1.91 10.07 13.74
C GLU A 126 0.94 10.34 14.90
N ILE A 127 -0.28 10.79 14.61
CA ILE A 127 -1.29 11.06 15.63
C ILE A 127 -1.65 9.77 16.39
N ALA A 128 -1.84 8.65 15.68
CA ALA A 128 -2.13 7.36 16.29
C ALA A 128 -1.00 6.93 17.24
N ALA A 129 0.26 7.08 16.84
CA ALA A 129 1.42 6.76 17.66
C ALA A 129 1.48 7.63 18.93
N ILE A 130 1.22 8.93 18.82
CA ILE A 130 1.16 9.86 19.98
C ILE A 130 0.04 9.46 20.94
N MET A 131 -1.09 8.99 20.43
CA MET A 131 -2.23 8.50 21.22
C MET A 131 -2.03 7.09 21.77
N GLY A 132 -0.89 6.44 21.49
CA GLY A 132 -0.60 5.07 21.90
C GLY A 132 -1.51 4.03 21.25
N LYS A 133 -2.02 4.32 20.04
CA LYS A 133 -2.82 3.39 19.25
C LYS A 133 -1.95 2.58 18.30
N THR A 134 -2.29 1.31 18.19
CA THR A 134 -1.66 0.39 17.24
C THR A 134 -2.30 0.51 15.85
N SER A 135 -1.56 0.09 14.83
CA SER A 135 -2.09 0.03 13.45
C SER A 135 -3.37 -0.80 13.37
N ASP A 136 -3.44 -1.92 14.08
CA ASP A 136 -4.61 -2.81 14.09
C ASP A 136 -5.86 -2.15 14.70
N GLU A 137 -5.70 -1.32 15.74
CA GLU A 137 -6.80 -0.55 16.32
C GLU A 137 -7.33 0.51 15.34
N ILE A 138 -6.42 1.21 14.65
CA ILE A 138 -6.81 2.19 13.63
C ILE A 138 -7.49 1.50 12.46
N ASP A 139 -7.00 0.34 12.01
CA ASP A 139 -7.61 -0.46 10.96
C ASP A 139 -9.02 -0.91 11.31
N ALA A 140 -9.24 -1.35 12.56
CA ALA A 140 -10.55 -1.75 13.04
C ALA A 140 -11.53 -0.55 13.05
N ALA A 141 -11.08 0.61 13.52
CA ALA A 141 -11.87 1.84 13.50
C ALA A 141 -12.17 2.31 12.06
N TRP A 142 -11.22 2.14 11.14
CA TRP A 142 -11.36 2.46 9.74
C TRP A 142 -12.45 1.63 9.07
N ARG A 143 -12.38 0.30 9.26
CA ARG A 143 -13.36 -0.67 8.75
C ARG A 143 -14.77 -0.40 9.27
N TYR A 144 -14.88 -0.11 10.57
CA TYR A 144 -16.14 0.32 11.18
C TYR A 144 -16.71 1.57 10.48
N ALA A 145 -15.87 2.58 10.26
CA ALA A 145 -16.29 3.83 9.63
C ALA A 145 -16.63 3.70 8.13
N SER A 146 -15.96 2.81 7.41
CA SER A 146 -16.26 2.54 6.00
C SER A 146 -17.46 1.63 5.79
N GLY A 147 -17.96 0.98 6.85
CA GLY A 147 -19.05 0.01 6.75
C GLY A 147 -18.65 -1.32 6.10
N THR A 148 -17.37 -1.68 6.20
CA THR A 148 -16.76 -2.90 5.63
C THR A 148 -16.25 -3.81 6.74
#